data_AF-A0A5A5THZ1-F1
#
_entry.id   AF-A0A5A5THZ1-F1
#
_cell.length_a   1.000
_cell.length_b   1.000
_cell.length_c   1.000
_cell.angle_alpha   90.00
_cell.angle_beta   90.00
_cell.angle_gamma   90.00
#
_symmetry.space_group_name_H-M   'P 1'
#
loop_
_entity.id
_entity.type
_entity.pdbx_description
1 polymer ?
#
loop_
_entity_poly.entity_id
_entity_poly.type
_entity_poly.pdbx_seq_one_letter_code
_entity_poly.pdbx_strand_id
1 'polypeptide(L)'
;MLDQLEFSFGRYNGGQTAPIGSYLNPRTLAIQQLTADGMLPLDGTWVRVDPSGTQTLATIATNVNAVLGTTYTAASFHLQSNSDLIANPGQASNDA
;
A
#
# COMPACT_ATOMS: atom_id res chain seq x y z
N MET A 1 15.49 0.64 5.37
CA MET A 1 14.35 -0.27 5.10
C MET A 1 13.47 0.28 3.98
N LEU A 2 13.01 1.54 4.09
CA LEU A 2 12.34 2.27 3.00
C LEU A 2 13.21 2.33 1.73
N ASP A 3 14.47 2.77 1.86
CA ASP A 3 15.36 3.01 0.71
C ASP A 3 15.63 1.77 -0.14
N GLN A 4 15.76 0.60 0.48
CA GLN A 4 16.03 -0.67 -0.21
C GLN A 4 14.80 -1.21 -0.95
N LEU A 5 13.61 -1.03 -0.36
CA LEU A 5 12.34 -1.33 -1.02
C LEU A 5 12.08 -0.37 -2.18
N GLU A 6 12.31 0.93 -1.97
CA GLU A 6 12.12 1.96 -2.99
C GLU A 6 13.04 1.73 -4.20
N PHE A 7 14.30 1.32 -3.96
CA PHE A 7 15.25 0.99 -5.04
C PHE A 7 14.86 -0.26 -5.84
N SER A 8 14.24 -1.26 -5.19
CA SER A 8 13.89 -2.53 -5.84
C SER A 8 12.51 -2.52 -6.53
N PHE A 9 11.54 -1.76 -6.02
CA PHE A 9 10.13 -1.88 -6.40
C PHE A 9 9.47 -0.59 -6.89
N GLY A 10 10.16 0.56 -6.76
CA GLY A 10 9.60 1.86 -7.08
C GLY A 10 8.67 2.41 -6.00
N ARG A 11 8.63 3.74 -5.90
CA ARG A 11 7.90 4.48 -4.87
C ARG A 11 6.73 5.24 -5.49
N TYR A 12 5.60 5.23 -4.79
CA TYR A 12 4.43 6.04 -5.11
C TYR A 12 4.02 6.84 -3.87
N ASN A 13 3.66 8.11 -4.07
CA ASN A 13 3.12 8.91 -2.98
C ASN A 13 1.62 8.62 -2.82
N GLY A 14 1.09 8.82 -1.62
CA GLY A 14 -0.34 8.75 -1.40
C GLY A 14 -1.11 9.74 -2.30
N GLY A 15 -2.29 9.32 -2.77
CA GLY A 15 -3.09 10.09 -3.73
C GLY A 15 -2.57 10.07 -5.17
N GLN A 16 -1.45 9.39 -5.44
CA GLN A 16 -0.94 9.21 -6.79
C GLN A 16 -1.67 8.06 -7.51
N THR A 17 -1.94 8.22 -8.80
CA THR A 17 -2.33 7.10 -9.67
C THR A 17 -1.14 6.16 -9.86
N ALA A 18 -1.34 4.89 -9.52
CA ALA A 18 -0.38 3.82 -9.68
C ALA A 18 -0.96 2.67 -10.53
N PRO A 19 -0.12 1.85 -11.17
CA PRO A 19 -0.59 0.71 -11.94
C PRO A 19 -1.33 -0.35 -11.10
N ILE A 20 -1.97 -1.32 -11.75
CA ILE A 20 -2.40 -2.58 -11.10
C ILE A 20 -1.27 -3.17 -10.24
N GLY A 21 -1.56 -3.67 -9.03
CA GLY A 21 -0.55 -4.32 -8.18
C GLY A 21 -0.87 -4.35 -6.70
N SER A 22 0.05 -4.95 -5.94
CA SER A 22 0.03 -4.97 -4.47
C SER A 22 1.07 -4.00 -3.93
N TYR A 23 0.62 -3.12 -3.06
CA TYR A 23 1.38 -2.00 -2.54
C TYR A 23 1.51 -2.10 -1.03
N LEU A 24 2.74 -2.03 -0.54
CA LEU A 24 3.05 -1.98 0.89
C LEU A 24 3.29 -0.54 1.31
N ASN A 25 2.64 -0.12 2.39
CA ASN A 25 3.08 1.03 3.16
C ASN A 25 4.08 0.54 4.23
N PRO A 26 5.39 0.72 4.05
CA PRO A 26 6.40 0.19 4.96
C PRO A 26 6.38 0.82 6.37
N ARG A 27 5.68 1.96 6.57
CA ARG A 27 5.52 2.57 7.89
C ARG A 27 4.45 1.86 8.72
N THR A 28 3.33 1.49 8.10
CA THR A 28 2.16 0.93 8.80
C THR A 28 1.99 -0.58 8.58
N LEU A 29 2.72 -1.16 7.63
CA LEU A 29 2.52 -2.53 7.13
C LEU A 29 1.13 -2.76 6.52
N ALA A 30 0.49 -1.68 6.06
CA ALA A 30 -0.75 -1.77 5.30
C ALA A 30 -0.46 -2.27 3.88
N ILE A 31 -1.36 -3.10 3.35
CA ILE A 31 -1.36 -3.60 1.99
C ILE A 31 -2.55 -3.04 1.23
N GLN A 32 -2.29 -2.24 0.20
CA GLN A 32 -3.30 -1.83 -0.77
C GLN A 32 -3.16 -2.70 -2.02
N GLN A 33 -4.27 -3.27 -2.49
CA GLN A 33 -4.28 -4.01 -3.75
C GLN A 33 -5.16 -3.28 -4.76
N LEU A 34 -4.56 -2.95 -5.90
CA LEU A 34 -5.25 -2.33 -7.03
C LEU A 34 -5.44 -3.41 -8.09
N THR A 35 -6.68 -3.75 -8.43
CA THR A 35 -7.04 -4.73 -9.47
C THR A 35 -7.06 -4.15 -10.89
N ALA A 36 -6.87 -2.83 -11.00
CA ALA A 36 -6.65 -2.05 -12.21
C ALA A 36 -5.81 -0.83 -11.84
N ASP A 37 -5.33 -0.07 -12.82
CA ASP A 37 -4.67 1.21 -12.56
C ASP A 37 -5.61 2.13 -11.77
N GLY A 38 -5.12 2.74 -10.69
CA GLY A 38 -5.96 3.42 -9.73
C GLY A 38 -5.18 4.28 -8.75
N MET A 39 -5.91 5.11 -8.00
CA MET A 39 -5.31 6.00 -7.02
C MET A 39 -4.98 5.23 -5.73
N LEU A 40 -3.77 5.44 -5.21
CA LEU A 40 -3.39 4.93 -3.90
C LEU A 40 -4.01 5.79 -2.77
N PRO A 41 -4.23 5.21 -1.57
CA PRO A 41 -4.70 5.96 -0.41
C PRO A 41 -3.89 7.24 -0.18
N LEU A 42 -4.58 8.32 0.20
CA LEU A 42 -4.04 9.67 0.26
C LEU A 42 -2.82 9.79 1.19
N ASP A 43 -2.79 9.00 2.25
CA ASP A 43 -1.75 9.09 3.25
C ASP A 43 -0.60 8.10 3.00
N GLY A 44 0.61 8.64 3.11
CA GLY A 44 1.83 7.86 3.21
C GLY A 44 2.61 7.66 1.91
N THR A 45 3.47 6.64 1.95
CA THR A 45 4.33 6.24 0.84
C THR A 45 4.14 4.77 0.61
N TRP A 46 3.95 4.40 -0.65
CA TRP A 46 3.56 3.07 -1.07
C TRP A 46 4.64 2.50 -1.99
N VAL A 47 4.94 1.23 -1.82
CA VAL A 47 5.92 0.50 -2.61
C VAL A 47 5.24 -0.69 -3.29
N ARG A 48 5.42 -0.84 -4.60
CA ARG A 48 4.78 -1.92 -5.36
C ARG A 48 5.53 -3.25 -5.19
N VAL A 49 5.18 -4.01 -4.17
CA VAL A 49 5.84 -5.28 -3.80
C VAL A 49 5.46 -6.47 -4.68
N ASP A 50 4.39 -6.34 -5.46
CA ASP A 50 3.98 -7.36 -6.44
C ASP A 50 3.20 -6.72 -7.61
N PRO A 51 3.38 -7.14 -8.88
CA PRO A 51 2.60 -6.63 -10.00
C PRO A 51 1.14 -7.11 -10.01
N SER A 52 0.79 -8.17 -9.28
CA SER A 52 -0.56 -8.70 -9.15
C SER A 52 -1.41 -7.86 -8.18
N GLY A 53 -2.64 -7.53 -8.60
CA GLY A 53 -3.65 -6.88 -7.78
C GLY A 53 -4.43 -7.81 -6.83
N THR A 54 -4.09 -9.10 -6.77
CA THR A 54 -4.83 -10.11 -5.98
C THR A 54 -3.90 -11.10 -5.27
N GLN A 55 -2.75 -10.62 -4.80
CA GLN A 55 -1.78 -11.45 -4.09
C GLN A 55 -2.17 -11.76 -2.64
N THR A 56 -1.82 -12.95 -2.13
CA THR A 56 -2.03 -13.26 -0.71
C THR A 56 -1.00 -12.56 0.18
N LEU A 57 -1.38 -12.24 1.43
CA LEU A 57 -0.45 -11.64 2.41
C LEU A 57 0.76 -12.55 2.71
N ALA A 58 0.59 -13.88 2.60
CA ALA A 58 1.69 -14.82 2.78
C ALA A 58 2.75 -14.70 1.66
N THR A 59 2.31 -14.57 0.40
CA THR A 59 3.24 -14.35 -0.71
C THR A 59 3.88 -12.97 -0.63
N ILE A 60 3.12 -11.93 -0.24
CA ILE A 60 3.68 -10.60 -0.01
C ILE A 60 4.78 -10.65 1.06
N ALA A 61 4.55 -11.37 2.16
CA ALA A 61 5.57 -11.58 3.18
C ALA A 61 6.84 -12.20 2.60
N THR A 62 6.70 -13.24 1.75
CA THR A 62 7.84 -13.87 1.06
C THR A 62 8.60 -12.86 0.19
N ASN A 63 7.92 -12.07 -0.63
CA ASN A 63 8.54 -11.08 -1.52
C ASN A 63 9.30 -10.00 -0.72
N VAL A 64 8.68 -9.49 0.34
CA VAL A 64 9.28 -8.46 1.22
C VAL A 64 10.49 -9.02 1.96
N ASN A 65 10.38 -10.22 2.53
CA ASN A 65 11.47 -10.87 3.24
C ASN A 65 12.67 -11.19 2.32
N ALA A 66 12.41 -11.55 1.05
CA ALA A 66 13.47 -11.80 0.08
C ALA A 66 14.32 -10.55 -0.21
N VAL A 67 13.73 -9.36 -0.13
CA VAL A 67 14.43 -8.09 -0.36
C VAL A 67 15.07 -7.54 0.91
N LEU A 68 14.38 -7.65 2.05
CA LEU A 68 14.78 -7.00 3.30
C LEU A 68 15.51 -7.90 4.30
N GLY A 69 15.54 -9.21 4.07
CA GLY A 69 16.09 -10.18 5.03
C GLY A 69 15.28 -10.27 6.33
N THR A 70 14.00 -9.92 6.29
CA THR A 70 13.09 -9.90 7.45
C THR A 70 12.38 -11.23 7.64
N THR A 71 11.63 -11.36 8.74
CA THR A 71 10.84 -12.56 9.07
C THR A 71 9.35 -12.24 9.19
N TYR A 72 8.83 -11.35 8.33
CA TYR A 72 7.41 -11.05 8.32
C TYR A 72 6.59 -12.29 7.95
N THR A 73 5.37 -12.36 8.47
CA THR A 73 4.39 -13.37 8.13
C THR A 73 3.12 -12.71 7.60
N ALA A 74 2.15 -13.49 7.12
CA ALA A 74 0.86 -12.93 6.71
C ALA A 74 0.20 -12.07 7.81
N ALA A 75 0.38 -12.45 9.07
CA ALA A 75 -0.18 -11.74 10.23
C ALA A 75 0.53 -10.41 10.55
N SER A 76 1.69 -10.14 9.94
CA SER A 76 2.39 -8.87 10.08
C SER A 76 1.73 -7.73 9.30
N PHE A 77 0.84 -8.06 8.36
CA PHE A 77 0.21 -7.13 7.45
C PHE A 77 -1.29 -7.03 7.69
N HIS A 78 -1.88 -5.92 7.26
CA HIS A 78 -3.32 -5.75 7.20
C HIS A 78 -3.72 -5.16 5.85
N LEU A 79 -4.88 -5.55 5.32
CA LEU A 79 -5.39 -4.98 4.08
C LEU A 79 -5.96 -3.59 4.34
N GLN A 80 -5.50 -2.61 3.57
CA GLN A 80 -6.13 -1.29 3.50
C GLN A 80 -7.40 -1.42 2.66
N SER A 81 -8.52 -0.88 3.16
CA SER A 81 -9.73 -0.74 2.37
C SER A 81 -9.70 0.60 1.62
N ASN A 82 -10.34 0.67 0.44
CA ASN A 82 -10.45 1.89 -0.37
C ASN A 82 -11.20 3.05 0.32
N SER A 83 -11.66 2.88 1.57
CA SER A 83 -12.44 3.90 2.30
C SER A 83 -11.63 5.16 2.62
N ASP A 84 -10.30 5.09 2.55
CA ASP A 84 -9.41 6.22 2.84
C ASP A 84 -9.35 7.24 1.67
N LEU A 85 -9.96 6.90 0.53
CA LEU A 85 -10.15 7.82 -0.61
C LEU A 85 -11.44 8.64 -0.51
N ILE A 86 -12.21 8.50 0.57
CA ILE A 86 -13.28 9.44 0.87
C ILE A 86 -12.60 10.74 1.29
N ALA A 87 -12.33 11.61 0.32
CA ALA A 87 -12.46 13.03 0.60
C ALA A 87 -13.84 13.17 1.24
N ASN A 88 -13.92 13.67 2.47
CA ASN A 88 -15.17 14.15 3.04
C ASN A 88 -15.33 15.63 2.62
N PRO A 89 -15.78 15.99 1.40
CA PRO A 89 -16.29 17.32 1.16
C PRO A 89 -17.65 17.39 1.87
N GLY A 90 -17.65 17.81 3.14
CA GLY A 90 -18.90 17.94 3.89
C GLY A 90 -18.79 18.04 5.41
N GLN A 91 -17.63 17.79 6.03
CA GLN A 91 -17.48 18.00 7.48
C GLN A 91 -17.23 19.46 7.88
N ALA A 92 -17.54 20.41 7.00
CA ALA A 92 -17.90 21.76 7.41
C ALA A 92 -19.37 21.76 7.86
N SER A 93 -19.68 21.00 8.92
CA SER A 93 -20.89 21.22 9.70
C SER A 93 -20.69 22.54 10.45
N ASN A 94 -20.93 23.64 9.76
CA ASN A 94 -21.17 24.91 10.42
C ASN A 94 -22.56 24.79 11.03
N ASP A 95 -22.62 24.55 12.34
CA ASP A 95 -23.85 24.60 13.11
C ASP A 95 -24.37 26.05 13.05
N ALA A 96 -25.51 26.26 12.40
CA ALA A 96 -26.19 27.54 12.28
C ALA A 96 -27.70 27.34 12.51
#